data_AF-A0A670ZVY1-F1
#
_entry.id   AF-A0A670ZVY1-F1
#
_cell.length_a   1.000
_cell.length_b   1.000
_cell.length_c   1.000
_cell.angle_alpha   90.00
_cell.angle_beta   90.00
_cell.angle_gamma   90.00
#
_symmetry.space_group_name_H-M   'P 1'
#
loop_
_entity.id
_entity.type
_entity.pdbx_description
1 polymer ?
#
loop_
_entity_poly.entity_id
_entity_poly.type
_entity_poly.pdbx_seq_one_letter_code
_entity_poly.pdbx_strand_id
1 'polypeptide(L)'
;MLKHGTRGSRLLVPMTFTRIRAACIRVLAPKARWEEEKQDDGVKWHKLHHKGPYFAPPYEPLPSSVKFYYNGRPMKLSRAAEEVATFFAKMLDHDYARKKVFRDNFFCDWMQVMTPQERKKIKDLKRCDFSDIHHYFLEKQEAQKALPKEEKQVQT
;
A
#
# COMPACT_ATOMS: atom_id res chain seq x y z
N MET A 1 -65.60 55.68 -33.12
CA MET A 1 -65.56 54.24 -32.76
C MET A 1 -64.85 53.49 -33.88
N LEU A 2 -63.67 52.94 -33.58
CA LEU A 2 -62.77 52.31 -34.55
C LEU A 2 -63.29 50.92 -34.95
N LYS A 3 -63.42 50.65 -36.25
CA LYS A 3 -63.39 49.29 -36.78
C LYS A 3 -62.78 49.22 -38.18
N HIS A 4 -62.03 48.14 -38.36
CA HIS A 4 -61.62 47.46 -39.60
C HIS A 4 -60.22 47.76 -40.14
N GLY A 5 -59.24 47.23 -39.42
CA GLY A 5 -57.94 46.82 -39.96
C GLY A 5 -58.04 45.55 -40.82
N THR A 6 -57.14 45.50 -41.79
CA THR A 6 -57.01 44.64 -42.96
C THR A 6 -56.77 43.16 -42.62
N ARG A 7 -57.41 42.24 -43.37
CA ARG A 7 -57.21 40.78 -43.28
C ARG A 7 -55.89 40.38 -43.94
N GLY A 8 -54.90 40.05 -43.12
CA GLY A 8 -53.68 39.35 -43.55
C GLY A 8 -53.95 37.85 -43.71
N SER A 9 -53.64 37.33 -44.89
CA SER A 9 -53.66 35.92 -45.26
C SER A 9 -52.67 35.10 -44.42
N ARG A 10 -53.16 34.20 -43.57
CA ARG A 10 -52.33 33.14 -42.97
C ARG A 10 -52.23 31.99 -43.96
N LEU A 11 -51.09 31.89 -44.63
CA LEU A 11 -50.70 30.69 -45.35
C LEU A 11 -50.42 29.57 -44.34
N LEU A 12 -51.15 28.47 -44.48
CA LEU A 12 -50.93 27.23 -43.74
C LEU A 12 -49.69 26.54 -44.36
N VAL A 13 -48.54 26.59 -43.69
CA VAL A 13 -47.35 25.84 -44.12
C VAL A 13 -47.37 24.48 -43.42
N PRO A 14 -47.29 23.35 -44.16
CA PRO A 14 -47.37 22.02 -43.58
C PRO A 14 -46.14 21.72 -42.71
N MET A 15 -46.37 21.12 -41.54
CA MET A 15 -45.30 20.63 -40.67
C MET A 15 -44.57 19.46 -41.34
N THR A 16 -43.40 19.72 -41.92
CA THR A 16 -42.46 18.65 -42.26
C THR A 16 -41.62 18.33 -41.02
N PHE A 17 -41.96 17.24 -40.33
CA PHE A 17 -41.14 16.68 -39.27
C PHE A 17 -39.88 16.08 -39.91
N THR A 18 -38.82 16.87 -40.05
CA THR A 18 -37.54 16.39 -40.53
C THR A 18 -36.96 15.44 -39.49
N ARG A 19 -36.99 14.14 -39.79
CA ARG A 19 -36.43 13.09 -38.94
C ARG A 19 -34.91 13.30 -38.89
N ILE A 20 -34.41 13.98 -37.84
CA ILE A 20 -32.97 14.03 -37.57
C ILE A 20 -32.54 12.60 -37.30
N ARG A 21 -31.87 11.97 -38.27
CA ARG A 21 -31.21 10.69 -38.06
C ARG A 21 -30.08 10.94 -37.06
N ALA A 22 -30.27 10.51 -35.82
CA ALA A 22 -29.18 10.40 -34.87
C ALA A 22 -28.09 9.51 -35.50
N ALA A 23 -26.94 10.09 -35.82
CA ALA A 23 -25.75 9.32 -36.12
C ALA A 23 -25.33 8.63 -34.82
N CYS A 24 -25.79 7.40 -34.64
CA CYS A 24 -25.36 6.55 -33.55
C CYS A 24 -23.88 6.26 -33.78
N ILE A 25 -23.00 6.96 -33.03
CA ILE A 25 -21.59 6.60 -32.93
C ILE A 25 -21.58 5.18 -32.37
N ARG A 26 -21.34 4.19 -33.24
CA ARG A 26 -21.12 2.82 -32.81
C ARG A 26 -19.81 2.82 -32.02
N VAL A 27 -19.91 2.93 -30.71
CA VAL A 27 -18.82 2.55 -29.81
C VAL A 27 -18.63 1.06 -30.02
N LEU A 28 -17.56 0.67 -30.72
CA LEU A 28 -17.21 -0.73 -30.87
C LEU A 28 -16.98 -1.30 -29.47
N ALA A 29 -17.76 -2.32 -29.12
CA ALA A 29 -17.55 -3.05 -27.88
C ALA A 29 -16.13 -3.63 -27.89
N PRO A 30 -15.37 -3.54 -26.77
CA PRO A 30 -14.06 -4.16 -26.70
C PRO A 30 -14.22 -5.67 -26.88
N LYS A 31 -13.51 -6.24 -27.86
CA LYS A 31 -13.46 -7.69 -28.07
C LYS A 31 -12.80 -8.37 -26.89
N ALA A 32 -13.29 -9.54 -26.50
CA ALA A 32 -12.67 -10.32 -25.45
C ALA A 32 -11.40 -11.01 -25.96
N ARG A 33 -10.42 -11.26 -25.08
CA ARG A 33 -9.13 -11.87 -25.43
C ARG A 33 -9.25 -13.20 -26.19
N TRP A 34 -10.31 -13.97 -25.95
CA TRP A 34 -10.59 -15.26 -26.57
C TRP A 34 -11.22 -15.16 -27.98
N GLU A 35 -11.57 -13.95 -28.43
CA GLU A 35 -12.07 -13.65 -29.78
C GLU A 35 -10.95 -13.21 -30.75
N GLU A 36 -9.74 -13.07 -30.23
CA GLU A 36 -8.55 -12.71 -31.00
C GLU A 36 -7.88 -13.94 -31.62
N GLU A 37 -7.23 -13.76 -32.76
CA GLU A 37 -6.45 -14.82 -33.39
C GLU A 37 -5.28 -15.22 -32.48
N LYS A 38 -4.96 -16.52 -32.48
CA LYS A 38 -3.83 -17.03 -31.69
C LYS A 38 -2.54 -16.39 -32.20
N GLN A 39 -1.79 -15.79 -31.29
CA GLN A 39 -0.43 -15.33 -31.57
C GLN A 39 0.53 -16.51 -31.70
N ASP A 40 1.62 -16.27 -32.42
CA ASP A 40 2.68 -17.24 -32.69
C ASP A 40 3.34 -17.74 -31.41
N ASP A 41 3.76 -19.01 -31.42
CA ASP A 41 4.28 -19.69 -30.24
C ASP A 41 5.65 -19.09 -29.85
N GLY A 42 5.66 -18.24 -28.83
CA GLY A 42 6.89 -17.67 -28.24
C GLY A 42 6.83 -16.17 -27.98
N VAL A 43 5.95 -15.44 -28.68
CA VAL A 43 5.78 -14.01 -28.46
C VAL A 43 4.78 -13.77 -27.32
N LYS A 44 5.19 -13.06 -26.26
CA LYS A 44 4.34 -12.78 -25.08
C LYS A 44 3.68 -11.41 -25.12
N TRP A 45 4.31 -10.42 -25.75
CA TRP A 45 3.80 -9.06 -25.91
C TRP A 45 4.59 -8.32 -27.00
N HIS A 46 3.93 -7.38 -27.69
CA HIS A 46 4.58 -6.49 -28.65
C HIS A 46 4.98 -5.14 -28.04
N LYS A 47 4.22 -4.65 -27.06
CA LYS A 47 4.50 -3.43 -26.29
C LYS A 47 4.13 -3.66 -24.83
N LEU A 48 4.98 -3.21 -23.91
CA LEU A 48 4.74 -3.29 -22.46
C LEU A 48 5.18 -1.97 -21.81
N HIS A 49 4.22 -1.29 -21.19
CA HIS A 49 4.47 -0.11 -20.36
C HIS A 49 3.93 -0.37 -18.95
N HIS A 50 4.76 -0.17 -17.93
CA HIS A 50 4.36 -0.29 -16.52
C HIS A 50 5.03 0.82 -15.69
N LYS A 51 4.48 1.15 -14.53
CA LYS A 51 4.94 2.24 -13.66
C LYS A 51 6.09 1.86 -12.72
N GLY A 52 6.85 0.82 -13.06
CA GLY A 52 7.88 0.27 -12.18
C GLY A 52 7.31 -0.39 -10.91
N PRO A 53 8.19 -0.79 -9.98
CA PRO A 53 7.79 -1.35 -8.70
C PRO A 53 7.41 -0.26 -7.68
N TYR A 54 6.54 -0.61 -6.74
CA TYR A 54 6.30 0.20 -5.54
C TYR A 54 7.22 -0.27 -4.42
N PHE A 55 8.18 0.55 -4.02
CA PHE A 55 9.12 0.22 -2.95
C PHE A 55 8.48 0.40 -1.58
N ALA A 56 8.93 -0.40 -0.61
CA ALA A 56 8.53 -0.23 0.78
C ALA A 56 8.94 1.16 1.29
N PRO A 57 8.14 1.77 2.18
CA PRO A 57 8.51 3.04 2.80
C PRO A 57 9.81 2.89 3.60
N PRO A 58 10.60 3.96 3.72
CA PRO A 58 11.83 3.93 4.51
C PRO A 58 11.52 3.68 5.99
N TYR A 59 12.46 3.03 6.69
CA TYR A 59 12.31 2.75 8.11
C TYR A 59 12.21 4.02 8.97
N GLU A 60 11.22 4.05 9.85
CA GLU A 60 11.03 5.09 10.87
C GLU A 60 11.61 4.62 12.22
N PRO A 61 12.59 5.34 12.80
CA PRO A 61 13.17 4.99 14.09
C PRO A 61 12.14 4.97 15.23
N LEU A 62 12.44 4.18 16.27
CA LEU A 62 11.60 4.09 17.45
C LEU A 62 11.56 5.43 18.22
N PRO A 63 10.42 5.77 18.85
CA PRO A 63 10.35 6.90 19.77
C PRO A 63 11.33 6.75 20.93
N SER A 64 11.83 7.86 21.47
CA SER A 64 12.81 7.85 22.57
C SER A 64 12.29 7.24 23.89
N SER A 65 10.97 7.11 24.03
CA SER A 65 10.33 6.43 25.16
C SER A 65 10.57 4.92 25.14
N VAL A 66 10.69 4.33 23.95
CA VAL A 66 10.83 2.88 23.73
C VAL A 66 12.31 2.51 23.77
N LYS A 67 12.67 1.53 24.60
CA LYS A 67 14.06 1.17 24.85
C LYS A 67 14.33 -0.30 24.58
N PHE A 68 15.49 -0.57 24.01
CA PHE A 68 16.06 -1.91 24.00
C PHE A 68 16.88 -2.14 25.28
N TYR A 69 16.78 -3.33 25.86
CA TYR A 69 17.56 -3.69 27.05
C TYR A 69 18.50 -4.85 26.76
N TYR A 70 19.75 -4.72 27.21
CA TYR A 70 20.71 -5.80 27.22
C TYR A 70 21.22 -6.03 28.63
N ASN A 71 21.04 -7.27 29.13
CA ASN A 71 21.38 -7.65 30.49
C ASN A 71 20.73 -6.72 31.55
N GLY A 72 19.46 -6.38 31.32
CA GLY A 72 18.67 -5.50 32.19
C GLY A 72 19.05 -4.01 32.12
N ARG A 73 20.00 -3.61 31.27
CA ARG A 73 20.40 -2.20 31.11
C ARG A 73 19.89 -1.62 29.79
N PRO A 74 19.30 -0.42 29.80
CA PRO A 74 18.85 0.21 28.56
C PRO A 74 20.03 0.55 27.67
N MET A 75 19.90 0.27 26.38
CA MET A 75 20.92 0.50 25.36
C MET A 75 20.25 0.99 24.09
N LYS A 76 20.74 2.11 23.55
CA LYS A 76 20.31 2.61 22.24
C LYS A 76 21.04 1.84 21.14
N LEU A 77 20.28 1.34 20.18
CA LEU A 77 20.79 0.67 18.99
C LEU A 77 21.04 1.70 17.87
N SER A 78 21.91 1.35 16.93
CA SER A 78 22.09 2.03 15.66
C SER A 78 20.88 1.80 14.76
N ARG A 79 20.59 2.72 13.84
CA ARG A 79 19.38 2.67 13.01
C ARG A 79 19.18 1.33 12.29
N ALA A 80 20.23 0.77 11.69
CA ALA A 80 20.16 -0.51 10.99
C ALA A 80 19.92 -1.69 11.94
N ALA A 81 20.58 -1.70 13.11
CA ALA A 81 20.37 -2.73 14.12
C ALA A 81 18.99 -2.61 14.78
N GLU A 82 18.49 -1.39 14.98
CA GLU A 82 17.17 -1.09 15.52
C GLU A 82 16.07 -1.60 14.59
N GLU A 83 16.17 -1.30 13.29
CA GLU A 83 15.24 -1.79 12.27
C GLU A 83 15.10 -3.31 12.32
N VAL A 84 16.22 -4.03 12.29
CA VAL A 84 16.23 -5.50 12.34
C VAL A 84 15.72 -6.02 13.69
N ALA A 85 16.03 -5.33 14.80
CA ALA A 85 15.46 -5.67 16.11
C ALA A 85 13.93 -5.52 16.13
N THR A 86 13.35 -4.55 15.41
CA THR A 86 11.90 -4.40 15.32
C THR A 86 11.22 -5.56 14.61
N PHE A 87 11.88 -6.20 13.64
CA PHE A 87 11.34 -7.38 12.96
C PHE A 87 11.16 -8.54 13.94
N PHE A 88 12.16 -8.80 14.79
CA PHE A 88 12.08 -9.83 15.81
C PHE A 88 11.06 -9.47 16.90
N ALA A 89 11.06 -8.21 17.36
CA ALA A 89 10.12 -7.74 18.37
C ALA A 89 8.65 -7.90 17.93
N LYS A 90 8.31 -7.61 16.67
CA LYS A 90 6.95 -7.81 16.14
C LYS A 90 6.51 -9.28 16.14
N MET A 91 7.45 -10.22 16.22
CA MET A 91 7.19 -11.66 16.17
C MET A 91 7.37 -12.34 17.53
N LEU A 92 7.53 -11.58 18.62
CA LEU A 92 7.93 -12.14 19.94
C LEU A 92 6.93 -13.18 20.47
N ASP A 93 5.63 -12.97 20.23
CA ASP A 93 4.55 -13.89 20.63
C ASP A 93 4.32 -15.05 19.65
N HIS A 94 4.96 -15.02 18.47
CA HIS A 94 4.79 -16.06 17.48
C HIS A 94 5.64 -17.29 17.81
N ASP A 95 5.13 -18.49 17.54
CA ASP A 95 5.86 -19.75 17.69
C ASP A 95 7.25 -19.80 17.02
N TYR A 96 7.50 -19.00 15.98
CA TYR A 96 8.84 -18.92 15.39
C TYR A 96 9.88 -18.36 16.37
N ALA A 97 9.53 -17.36 17.19
CA ALA A 97 10.45 -16.75 18.15
C ALA A 97 10.89 -17.70 19.28
N ARG A 98 10.17 -18.82 19.46
CA ARG A 98 10.50 -19.91 20.39
C ARG A 98 11.43 -20.96 19.77
N LYS A 99 11.48 -21.06 18.44
CA LYS A 99 12.29 -22.06 17.73
C LYS A 99 13.77 -21.69 17.74
N LYS A 100 14.63 -22.59 18.21
CA LYS A 100 16.09 -22.37 18.29
C LYS A 100 16.69 -21.98 16.94
N VAL A 101 16.35 -22.68 15.86
CA VAL A 101 16.89 -22.41 14.51
C VAL A 101 16.58 -20.98 14.05
N PHE A 102 15.35 -20.50 14.30
CA PHE A 102 14.95 -19.14 13.96
C PHE A 102 15.75 -18.10 14.76
N ARG A 103 15.88 -18.33 16.07
CA ARG A 103 16.64 -17.45 16.97
C ARG A 103 18.11 -17.37 16.60
N ASP A 104 18.73 -18.50 16.26
CA ASP A 104 20.14 -18.57 15.87
C ASP A 104 20.37 -17.84 14.55
N ASN A 105 19.53 -18.08 13.54
CA ASN A 105 19.61 -17.39 12.24
C ASN A 105 19.42 -15.88 12.41
N PHE A 106 18.38 -15.48 13.15
CA PHE A 106 18.15 -14.07 13.47
C PHE A 106 19.37 -13.43 14.12
N PHE A 107 19.94 -14.06 15.13
CA PHE A 107 21.06 -13.47 15.86
C PHE A 107 22.31 -13.35 14.98
N CYS A 108 22.58 -14.36 14.14
CA CYS A 108 23.67 -14.34 13.17
C CYS A 108 23.53 -13.16 12.19
N ASP A 109 22.35 -12.96 11.61
CA ASP A 109 22.11 -11.89 10.64
C ASP A 109 22.07 -10.50 11.31
N TRP A 110 21.47 -10.42 12.50
CA TRP A 110 21.40 -9.17 13.25
C TRP A 110 22.79 -8.66 13.66
N MET A 111 23.74 -9.54 13.98
CA MET A 111 25.13 -9.14 14.24
C MET A 111 25.82 -8.52 13.01
N GLN A 112 25.43 -8.88 11.78
CA GLN A 112 26.04 -8.34 10.57
C GLN A 112 25.71 -6.87 10.37
N VAL A 113 24.50 -6.44 10.74
CA VAL A 113 24.04 -5.05 10.62
C VAL A 113 24.45 -4.17 11.80
N MET A 114 24.94 -4.76 12.90
CA MET A 114 25.42 -4.03 14.06
C MET A 114 26.74 -3.30 13.80
N THR A 115 26.92 -2.19 14.52
CA THR A 115 28.22 -1.54 14.64
C THR A 115 29.23 -2.41 15.40
N PRO A 116 30.55 -2.19 15.23
CA PRO A 116 31.56 -2.92 16.00
C PRO A 116 31.41 -2.76 17.53
N GLN A 117 30.89 -1.62 18.00
CA GLN A 117 30.66 -1.38 19.43
C GLN A 117 29.50 -2.20 19.97
N GLU A 118 28.41 -2.31 19.20
CA GLU A 118 27.27 -3.15 19.55
C GLU A 118 27.65 -4.62 19.58
N ARG A 119 28.35 -5.12 18.54
CA ARG A 119 28.85 -6.50 18.49
C ARG A 119 29.78 -6.87 19.64
N LYS A 120 30.49 -5.91 20.23
CA LYS A 120 31.32 -6.13 21.42
C LYS A 120 30.48 -6.32 22.68
N LYS A 121 29.35 -5.62 22.79
CA LYS A 121 28.46 -5.65 23.95
C LYS A 121 27.46 -6.81 23.88
N ILE A 122 26.77 -6.94 22.75
CA ILE A 122 25.70 -7.91 22.51
C ILE A 122 26.33 -9.23 22.07
N LYS A 123 26.31 -10.23 22.96
CA LYS A 123 26.95 -11.54 22.77
C LYS A 123 25.99 -12.71 22.87
N ASP A 124 24.86 -12.52 23.54
CA ASP A 124 23.87 -13.56 23.76
C ASP A 124 22.47 -13.00 23.57
N LEU A 125 21.70 -13.61 22.66
CA LEU A 125 20.31 -13.27 22.43
C LEU A 125 19.44 -13.47 23.68
N LYS A 126 19.77 -14.40 24.58
CA LYS A 126 19.02 -14.63 25.83
C LYS A 126 19.10 -13.45 26.80
N ARG A 127 20.13 -12.61 26.68
CA ARG A 127 20.31 -11.40 27.50
C ARG A 127 19.67 -10.17 26.85
N CYS A 128 19.14 -10.30 25.64
CA CYS A 128 18.43 -9.25 24.92
C CYS A 128 16.96 -9.28 25.33
N ASP A 129 16.42 -8.11 25.66
CA ASP A 129 15.01 -7.94 25.97
C ASP A 129 14.39 -6.93 25.00
N PHE A 130 13.40 -7.44 24.26
CA PHE A 130 12.67 -6.75 23.20
C PHE A 130 11.24 -6.37 23.64
N SER A 131 10.86 -6.61 24.89
CA SER A 131 9.48 -6.51 25.37
C SER A 131 8.90 -5.11 25.23
N ASP A 132 9.69 -4.07 25.49
CA ASP A 132 9.27 -2.67 25.35
C ASP A 132 9.00 -2.29 23.88
N ILE A 133 9.86 -2.75 22.96
CA ILE A 133 9.66 -2.60 21.51
C ILE A 133 8.41 -3.36 21.06
N HIS A 134 8.22 -4.57 21.58
CA HIS A 134 7.05 -5.40 21.27
C HIS A 134 5.75 -4.72 21.71
N HIS A 135 5.70 -4.22 22.94
CA HIS A 135 4.56 -3.49 23.49
C HIS A 135 4.19 -2.26 22.64
N TYR A 136 5.18 -1.46 22.26
CA TYR A 136 4.96 -0.32 21.36
C TYR A 136 4.28 -0.72 20.04
N PHE A 137 4.67 -1.84 19.44
CA PHE A 137 4.03 -2.30 18.20
C PHE A 137 2.64 -2.91 18.41
N LEU A 138 2.36 -3.50 19.57
CA LEU A 138 1.01 -3.93 19.92
C LEU A 138 0.08 -2.71 20.05
N GLU A 139 0.48 -1.69 20.82
CA GLU A 139 -0.28 -0.44 20.96
C GLU A 139 -0.49 0.25 19.61
N LYS A 140 0.56 0.32 18.77
CA LYS A 140 0.46 0.91 17.43
C LYS A 140 -0.53 0.14 16.55
N GLN A 141 -0.55 -1.20 16.62
CA GLN A 141 -1.52 -2.00 15.87
C GLN A 141 -2.94 -1.83 16.40
N GLU A 142 -3.13 -1.76 17.71
CA GLU A 142 -4.43 -1.53 18.33
C GLU A 142 -5.00 -0.15 17.98
N ALA A 143 -4.17 0.90 18.05
CA ALA A 143 -4.53 2.25 17.63
C ALA A 143 -4.98 2.27 16.16
N GLN A 144 -4.22 1.62 15.26
CA GLN A 144 -4.56 1.52 13.84
C GLN A 144 -5.89 0.78 13.60
N LYS A 145 -6.18 -0.25 14.37
CA LYS A 145 -7.46 -0.96 14.31
C LYS A 145 -8.61 -0.07 14.77
N ALA A 146 -8.41 0.73 15.82
CA ALA A 146 -9.39 1.65 16.37
C ALA A 146 -9.71 2.87 15.49
N LEU A 147 -8.87 3.20 14.50
CA LEU A 147 -9.10 4.36 13.62
C LEU A 147 -10.43 4.27 12.85
N PRO A 148 -11.18 5.39 12.73
CA PRO A 148 -12.44 5.45 12.00
C PRO A 148 -12.24 5.27 10.49
N LYS A 149 -13.33 4.88 9.79
CA LYS A 149 -13.28 4.53 8.36
C LYS A 149 -12.85 5.68 7.45
N GLU A 150 -13.14 6.93 7.82
CA GLU A 150 -12.82 8.12 7.02
C GLU A 150 -11.31 8.39 6.99
N GLU A 151 -10.61 8.26 8.10
CA GLU A 151 -9.15 8.46 8.17
C GLU A 151 -8.37 7.33 7.46
N LYS A 152 -8.92 6.10 7.46
CA LYS A 152 -8.35 4.95 6.72
C LYS A 152 -8.40 5.12 5.20
N GLN A 153 -9.40 5.83 4.66
CA GLN A 153 -9.51 6.07 3.20
C GLN A 153 -8.48 7.08 2.69
N VAL A 154 -7.98 7.98 3.54
CA VAL A 154 -6.97 8.99 3.15
C VAL A 154 -5.55 8.41 3.10
N GLN A 155 -5.30 7.28 3.78
CA GLN A 155 -4.00 6.60 3.83
C GLN A 155 -3.76 5.57 2.71
N THR A 156 -4.73 5.36 1.80
CA THR A 156 -4.63 4.37 0.72
C THR A 156 -4.00 4.95 -0.55
#